data_AF-A0A3N1XD68-F1
#
_entry.id   AF-A0A3N1XD68-F1
#
_cell.length_a   1.000
_cell.length_b   1.000
_cell.length_c   1.000
_cell.angle_alpha   90.00
_cell.angle_beta   90.00
_cell.angle_gamma   90.00
#
_symmetry.space_group_name_H-M   'P 1'
#
loop_
_entity.id
_entity.type
_entity.pdbx_description
1 polymer ?
#
loop_
_entity_poly.entity_id
_entity_poly.type
_entity_poly.pdbx_seq_one_letter_code
_entity_poly.pdbx_strand_id
1 'polypeptide(L)'
;MKKTLMFAALLAAGFAQAQTVVSDTTDPSNNIVYVGASDVNAGPHTSGKPGVGVVAGEIINLGGILAYTNTNNPTSYGGYSFAKYQLNGYSHVEDGGTISTNFNWFKVPAITQEVYFGIATEGAGTSSAHAGFAVGDQTGFVVPSTATTYATAGLLALDGSATITTLQGDLTLAAGYGSLTGTLSGSGYALGISAASSSTGTFSGSSSLSGNGASGTGNSSGHFYSSGTTSAIAGVANGTSGTSYVAGFGGVAK
;
A
#
# COMPACT_ATOMS: atom_id res chain seq x y z
N MET A 1 -47.35 -11.65 -18.65
CA MET A 1 -46.59 -12.60 -17.80
C MET A 1 -45.16 -12.08 -17.68
N LYS A 2 -44.72 -11.79 -16.44
CA LYS A 2 -43.43 -11.17 -16.13
C LYS A 2 -42.30 -12.16 -16.45
N LYS A 3 -41.36 -11.79 -17.32
CA LYS A 3 -40.16 -12.61 -17.60
C LYS A 3 -39.08 -12.22 -16.58
N THR A 4 -38.85 -13.09 -15.62
CA THR A 4 -37.73 -13.02 -14.67
C THR A 4 -36.43 -13.22 -15.45
N LEU A 5 -35.59 -12.19 -15.50
CA LEU A 5 -34.21 -12.29 -15.99
C LEU A 5 -33.36 -12.88 -14.86
N MET A 6 -32.95 -14.14 -15.00
CA MET A 6 -31.89 -14.72 -14.17
C MET A 6 -30.55 -14.16 -14.65
N PHE A 7 -29.90 -13.35 -13.79
CA PHE A 7 -28.49 -13.01 -13.96
C PHE A 7 -27.65 -14.24 -13.64
N ALA A 8 -26.94 -14.77 -14.63
CA ALA A 8 -25.92 -15.78 -14.43
C ALA A 8 -24.66 -15.07 -13.89
N ALA A 9 -24.30 -15.35 -12.64
CA ALA A 9 -23.03 -14.96 -12.07
C ALA A 9 -21.93 -15.81 -12.72
N LEU A 10 -21.10 -15.19 -13.56
CA LEU A 10 -19.90 -15.82 -14.10
C LEU A 10 -18.83 -15.82 -13.00
N LEU A 11 -18.74 -16.91 -12.24
CA LEU A 11 -17.61 -17.17 -11.35
C LEU A 11 -16.37 -17.44 -12.22
N ALA A 12 -15.55 -16.41 -12.43
CA ALA A 12 -14.18 -16.61 -12.87
C ALA A 12 -13.37 -17.07 -11.66
N ALA A 13 -13.17 -18.39 -11.52
CA ALA A 13 -12.17 -18.96 -10.63
C ALA A 13 -10.79 -18.72 -11.26
N GLY A 14 -10.25 -17.52 -11.09
CA GLY A 14 -8.85 -17.20 -11.35
C GLY A 14 -8.01 -17.60 -10.16
N PHE A 15 -6.82 -18.17 -10.39
CA PHE A 15 -5.85 -18.41 -9.34
C PHE A 15 -5.48 -17.08 -8.66
N ALA A 16 -5.58 -17.04 -7.33
CA ALA A 16 -5.24 -15.88 -6.51
C ALA A 16 -3.75 -15.54 -6.68
N GLN A 17 -3.45 -14.43 -7.32
CA GLN A 17 -2.11 -13.84 -7.31
C GLN A 17 -2.15 -12.61 -6.39
N ALA A 18 -1.16 -12.50 -5.50
CA ALA A 18 -0.96 -11.27 -4.73
C ALA A 18 -0.77 -10.13 -5.71
N GLN A 19 -1.66 -9.15 -5.67
CA GLN A 19 -1.58 -7.99 -6.54
C GLN A 19 -0.67 -6.97 -5.89
N THR A 20 0.23 -6.42 -6.70
CA THR A 20 1.36 -5.63 -6.24
C THR A 20 1.26 -4.24 -6.80
N VAL A 21 1.46 -3.25 -5.94
CA VAL A 21 1.75 -1.90 -6.36
C VAL A 21 2.99 -1.46 -5.63
N VAL A 22 4.03 -1.20 -6.40
CA VAL A 22 5.28 -0.60 -5.92
C VAL A 22 5.33 0.79 -6.51
N SER A 23 5.60 1.80 -5.69
CA SER A 23 5.97 3.09 -6.28
C SER A 23 7.35 2.93 -6.91
N ASP A 24 7.61 3.63 -8.01
CA ASP A 24 8.99 3.86 -8.44
C ASP A 24 9.82 4.38 -7.25
N THR A 25 11.03 3.88 -7.11
CA THR A 25 11.99 4.31 -6.09
C THR A 25 12.33 5.79 -6.29
N THR A 26 12.67 6.52 -5.22
CA THR A 26 13.19 7.89 -5.38
C THR A 26 14.54 7.93 -6.11
N ASP A 27 15.21 6.77 -6.22
CA ASP A 27 16.37 6.52 -7.08
C ASP A 27 16.09 5.35 -8.05
N PRO A 28 15.81 5.60 -9.34
CA PRO A 28 15.46 4.57 -10.31
C PRO A 28 16.61 3.61 -10.64
N SER A 29 17.83 3.87 -10.14
CA SER A 29 18.99 3.00 -10.32
C SER A 29 19.10 1.89 -9.27
N ASN A 30 18.27 1.92 -8.21
CA ASN A 30 18.38 0.99 -7.10
C ASN A 30 16.99 0.47 -6.66
N ASN A 31 16.66 -0.77 -7.01
CA ASN A 31 15.40 -1.39 -6.56
C ASN A 31 15.56 -1.93 -5.14
N ILE A 32 15.18 -1.14 -4.15
CA ILE A 32 15.34 -1.48 -2.72
C ILE A 32 14.19 -2.33 -2.18
N VAL A 33 13.17 -2.63 -2.98
CA VAL A 33 12.04 -3.48 -2.56
C VAL A 33 11.44 -4.27 -3.71
N TYR A 34 11.23 -5.55 -3.46
CA TYR A 34 10.39 -6.42 -4.25
C TYR A 34 9.13 -6.71 -3.47
N VAL A 35 7.99 -6.70 -4.15
CA VAL A 35 6.67 -6.83 -3.53
C VAL A 35 5.91 -7.88 -4.33
N GLY A 36 5.22 -8.79 -3.66
CA GLY A 36 4.66 -9.94 -4.36
C GLY A 36 4.06 -11.00 -3.45
N ALA A 37 3.73 -12.12 -4.07
CA ALA A 37 3.48 -13.35 -3.35
C ALA A 37 4.81 -13.88 -2.80
N SER A 38 4.77 -14.40 -1.58
CA SER A 38 5.92 -15.04 -0.95
C SER A 38 6.29 -16.32 -1.69
N ASP A 39 7.57 -16.48 -1.98
CA ASP A 39 8.13 -17.70 -2.57
C ASP A 39 8.63 -18.66 -1.48
N VAL A 40 8.75 -18.18 -0.23
CA VAL A 40 9.20 -18.95 0.91
C VAL A 40 8.05 -19.74 1.54
N ASN A 41 8.20 -21.06 1.63
CA ASN A 41 7.27 -21.98 2.31
C ASN A 41 7.97 -22.72 3.48
N ALA A 42 8.55 -21.96 4.40
CA ALA A 42 9.32 -22.52 5.51
C ALA A 42 9.25 -21.62 6.76
N GLY A 43 9.39 -22.24 7.94
CA GLY A 43 9.37 -21.52 9.21
C GLY A 43 8.04 -20.77 9.42
N PRO A 44 8.07 -19.47 9.77
CA PRO A 44 6.84 -18.68 9.92
C PRO A 44 6.21 -18.29 8.57
N HIS A 45 6.85 -18.62 7.45
CA HIS A 45 6.42 -18.17 6.13
C HIS A 45 5.48 -19.15 5.42
N THR A 46 4.63 -18.59 4.56
CA THR A 46 3.70 -19.35 3.75
C THR A 46 3.74 -18.83 2.33
N SER A 47 4.01 -19.71 1.37
CA SER A 47 4.07 -19.33 -0.04
C SER A 47 2.69 -18.90 -0.57
N GLY A 48 2.68 -17.97 -1.52
CA GLY A 48 1.46 -17.40 -2.10
C GLY A 48 0.87 -16.23 -1.29
N LYS A 49 1.38 -15.96 -0.09
CA LYS A 49 0.88 -14.87 0.77
C LYS A 49 1.55 -13.53 0.44
N PRO A 50 0.87 -12.39 0.64
CA PRO A 50 1.43 -11.05 0.43
C PRO A 50 2.75 -10.83 1.20
N GLY A 51 3.76 -10.34 0.51
CA GLY A 51 5.11 -10.24 1.03
C GLY A 51 5.98 -9.13 0.42
N VAL A 52 7.17 -8.98 1.00
CA VAL A 52 8.23 -8.08 0.54
C VAL A 52 9.59 -8.80 0.52
N GLY A 53 10.54 -8.31 -0.25
CA GLY A 53 11.92 -8.79 -0.29
C GLY A 53 12.86 -7.68 -0.79
N VAL A 54 14.16 -7.96 -0.81
CA VAL A 54 15.19 -7.07 -1.42
C VAL A 54 15.81 -7.69 -2.67
N VAL A 55 15.40 -8.90 -3.04
CA VAL A 55 15.77 -9.61 -4.27
C VAL A 55 14.52 -10.24 -4.88
N ALA A 56 14.44 -10.27 -6.21
CA ALA A 56 13.37 -10.97 -6.92
C ALA A 56 13.41 -12.49 -6.62
N GLY A 57 12.26 -13.09 -6.31
CA GLY A 57 12.17 -14.52 -6.01
C GLY A 57 12.51 -14.89 -4.56
N GLU A 58 12.88 -13.92 -3.73
CA GLU A 58 13.12 -14.09 -2.29
C GLU A 58 12.19 -13.21 -1.46
N ILE A 59 10.89 -13.30 -1.78
CA ILE A 59 9.85 -12.54 -1.10
C ILE A 59 9.40 -13.30 0.14
N ILE A 60 9.46 -12.64 1.31
CA ILE A 60 8.94 -13.14 2.58
C ILE A 60 7.54 -12.58 2.85
N ASN A 61 6.59 -13.44 3.26
CA ASN A 61 5.25 -12.95 3.59
C ASN A 61 5.25 -12.10 4.88
N LEU A 62 4.58 -10.95 4.81
CA LEU A 62 4.49 -9.99 5.92
C LEU A 62 3.70 -10.56 7.12
N GLY A 63 2.69 -11.39 6.86
CA GLY A 63 1.88 -12.04 7.89
C GLY A 63 2.67 -13.01 8.78
N GLY A 64 3.66 -13.70 8.22
CA GLY A 64 4.51 -14.64 8.95
C GLY A 64 5.47 -13.95 9.91
N ILE A 65 5.93 -12.76 9.56
CA ILE A 65 6.94 -12.04 10.35
C ILE A 65 6.37 -11.14 11.44
N LEU A 66 5.03 -10.99 11.54
CA LEU A 66 4.42 -10.05 12.48
C LEU A 66 4.89 -10.26 13.94
N ALA A 67 5.05 -11.51 14.37
CA ALA A 67 5.49 -11.86 15.72
C ALA A 67 6.95 -11.45 16.03
N TYR A 68 7.75 -11.17 14.99
CA TYR A 68 9.17 -10.83 15.08
C TYR A 68 9.44 -9.35 14.79
N THR A 69 8.37 -8.55 14.73
CA THR A 69 8.45 -7.13 14.40
C THR A 69 8.09 -6.29 15.61
N ASN A 70 8.74 -5.14 15.76
CA ASN A 70 8.40 -4.20 16.82
C ASN A 70 7.05 -3.55 16.46
N THR A 71 6.00 -3.84 17.24
CA THR A 71 4.70 -3.19 17.07
C THR A 71 4.80 -1.78 17.66
N ASN A 72 5.09 -0.79 16.82
CA ASN A 72 5.34 0.58 17.25
C ASN A 72 4.13 1.46 16.96
N ASN A 73 3.35 1.80 18.00
CA ASN A 73 2.32 2.85 17.96
C ASN A 73 1.26 2.66 16.85
N PRO A 74 0.19 1.88 17.09
CA PRO A 74 -0.90 1.77 16.13
C PRO A 74 -1.48 3.16 15.82
N THR A 75 -1.95 3.33 14.60
CA THR A 75 -2.61 4.57 14.16
C THR A 75 -4.10 4.34 14.13
N SER A 76 -4.87 5.17 14.82
CA SER A 76 -6.33 5.05 14.88
C SER A 76 -7.00 6.17 14.12
N TYR A 77 -7.87 5.82 13.17
CA TYR A 77 -8.65 6.78 12.40
C TYR A 77 -9.99 6.20 11.97
N GLY A 78 -11.06 7.01 12.03
CA GLY A 78 -12.40 6.60 11.59
C GLY A 78 -12.99 5.38 12.33
N GLY A 79 -12.54 5.10 13.56
CA GLY A 79 -12.96 3.91 14.33
C GLY A 79 -12.14 2.65 14.06
N TYR A 80 -11.14 2.71 13.18
CA TYR A 80 -10.26 1.60 12.83
C TYR A 80 -8.86 1.80 13.41
N SER A 81 -8.21 0.70 13.82
CA SER A 81 -6.85 0.69 14.33
C SER A 81 -5.93 -0.01 13.33
N PHE A 82 -4.99 0.74 12.77
CA PHE A 82 -3.98 0.26 11.84
C PHE A 82 -2.74 -0.16 12.64
N ALA A 83 -2.47 -1.46 12.70
CA ALA A 83 -1.29 -1.99 13.37
C ALA A 83 -0.03 -1.70 12.55
N LYS A 84 0.92 -0.97 13.13
CA LYS A 84 2.21 -0.62 12.51
C LYS A 84 3.27 -1.65 12.89
N TYR A 85 4.05 -2.05 11.90
CA TYR A 85 5.13 -3.02 12.03
C TYR A 85 6.41 -2.48 11.40
N GLN A 86 7.54 -3.00 11.87
CA GLN A 86 8.85 -2.62 11.39
C GLN A 86 9.81 -3.81 11.37
N LEU A 87 10.57 -3.94 10.28
CA LEU A 87 11.68 -4.86 10.13
C LEU A 87 12.90 -4.06 9.70
N ASN A 88 13.93 -4.00 10.54
CA ASN A 88 15.13 -3.21 10.28
C ASN A 88 16.29 -4.11 9.84
N GLY A 89 17.09 -3.61 8.89
CA GLY A 89 18.31 -4.28 8.43
C GLY A 89 18.07 -5.59 7.70
N TYR A 90 16.90 -5.77 7.07
CA TYR A 90 16.70 -6.93 6.21
C TYR A 90 17.65 -6.82 5.04
N SER A 91 18.55 -7.80 4.93
CA SER A 91 19.68 -7.71 4.01
C SER A 91 19.86 -8.98 3.21
N HIS A 92 20.41 -8.80 2.01
CA HIS A 92 20.79 -9.88 1.11
C HIS A 92 22.13 -9.52 0.45
N VAL A 93 22.88 -10.55 0.07
CA VAL A 93 24.18 -10.41 -0.61
C VAL A 93 23.98 -10.74 -2.08
N GLU A 94 24.08 -9.72 -2.93
CA GLU A 94 24.09 -9.88 -4.39
C GLU A 94 25.51 -9.71 -4.96
N ASP A 95 25.72 -10.11 -6.21
CA ASP A 95 26.95 -9.82 -6.95
C ASP A 95 27.09 -8.29 -7.14
N GLY A 96 27.80 -7.65 -6.21
CA GLY A 96 27.95 -6.19 -6.16
C GLY A 96 27.88 -5.58 -4.76
N GLY A 97 27.42 -6.34 -3.75
CA GLY A 97 27.44 -5.91 -2.35
C GLY A 97 26.29 -6.45 -1.50
N THR A 98 26.15 -5.92 -0.30
CA THR A 98 25.01 -6.19 0.58
C THR A 98 23.97 -5.08 0.43
N ILE A 99 22.78 -5.41 -0.05
CA ILE A 99 21.62 -4.52 0.05
C ILE A 99 21.04 -4.68 1.45
N SER A 100 20.82 -3.57 2.15
CA SER A 100 20.13 -3.55 3.44
C SER A 100 18.91 -2.66 3.32
N THR A 101 17.77 -3.07 3.84
CA THR A 101 16.51 -2.31 3.75
C THR A 101 15.75 -2.40 5.06
N ASN A 102 15.17 -1.28 5.45
CA ASN A 102 14.22 -1.18 6.55
C ASN A 102 12.80 -1.12 5.98
N PHE A 103 11.93 -2.01 6.42
CA PHE A 103 10.51 -2.00 6.06
C PHE A 103 9.68 -1.45 7.22
N ASN A 104 8.80 -0.51 6.91
CA ASN A 104 7.78 0.00 7.82
C ASN A 104 6.43 -0.17 7.14
N TRP A 105 5.47 -0.85 7.78
CA TRP A 105 4.18 -1.10 7.15
C TRP A 105 3.02 -1.13 8.12
N PHE A 106 1.83 -1.03 7.56
CA PHE A 106 0.58 -1.28 8.22
C PHE A 106 -0.12 -2.49 7.61
N LYS A 107 -0.95 -3.16 8.42
CA LYS A 107 -2.00 -4.06 7.91
C LYS A 107 -3.32 -3.29 7.83
N VAL A 108 -4.05 -3.43 6.71
CA VAL A 108 -5.42 -2.91 6.62
C VAL A 108 -6.32 -3.69 7.58
N PRO A 109 -7.01 -3.01 8.51
CA PRO A 109 -7.81 -3.69 9.53
C PRO A 109 -9.19 -4.09 9.02
N ALA A 110 -9.90 -4.89 9.82
CA ALA A 110 -11.32 -5.21 9.64
C ALA A 110 -11.69 -5.87 8.30
N ILE A 111 -10.72 -6.52 7.65
CA ILE A 111 -10.91 -7.35 6.46
C ILE A 111 -10.33 -8.75 6.71
N THR A 112 -10.86 -9.76 6.03
CA THR A 112 -10.37 -11.15 6.14
C THR A 112 -9.12 -11.39 5.28
N GLN A 113 -8.99 -10.64 4.18
CA GLN A 113 -7.83 -10.68 3.31
C GLN A 113 -6.59 -10.09 3.99
N GLU A 114 -5.43 -10.58 3.60
CA GLU A 114 -4.16 -9.96 3.98
C GLU A 114 -3.86 -8.83 3.00
N VAL A 115 -3.91 -7.59 3.49
CA VAL A 115 -3.57 -6.40 2.71
C VAL A 115 -2.67 -5.52 3.55
N TYR A 116 -1.55 -5.12 2.97
CA TYR A 116 -0.50 -4.34 3.60
C TYR A 116 -0.09 -3.18 2.73
N PHE A 117 0.40 -2.12 3.37
CA PHE A 117 1.01 -0.99 2.70
C PHE A 117 2.11 -0.41 3.57
N GLY A 118 3.13 0.18 2.96
CA GLY A 118 4.31 0.60 3.70
C GLY A 118 5.31 1.40 2.92
N ILE A 119 6.47 1.61 3.55
CA ILE A 119 7.67 2.22 2.98
C ILE A 119 8.86 1.31 3.26
N ALA A 120 9.63 1.05 2.20
CA ALA A 120 10.98 0.53 2.25
C ALA A 120 11.97 1.71 2.25
N THR A 121 13.02 1.61 3.06
CA THR A 121 14.07 2.61 3.18
C THR A 121 15.42 1.93 3.11
N GLU A 122 16.32 2.39 2.26
CA GLU A 122 17.68 1.86 2.17
C GLU A 122 18.42 1.94 3.52
N GLY A 123 19.12 0.86 3.87
CA GLY A 123 19.82 0.67 5.13
C GLY A 123 21.25 1.23 5.09
N ALA A 124 21.44 2.36 5.77
CA ALA A 124 22.69 3.12 6.02
C ALA A 124 22.99 4.26 5.03
N GLY A 125 22.87 5.51 5.50
CA GLY A 125 23.21 6.75 4.79
C GLY A 125 22.49 7.97 5.40
N THR A 126 23.03 9.19 5.24
CA THR A 126 22.34 10.45 5.62
C THR A 126 21.28 10.89 4.60
N SER A 127 21.27 10.25 3.43
CA SER A 127 20.22 10.32 2.42
C SER A 127 19.80 8.88 2.15
N SER A 128 18.57 8.52 2.49
CA SER A 128 18.06 7.16 2.24
C SER A 128 17.13 7.19 1.05
N ALA A 129 17.37 6.33 0.06
CA ALA A 129 16.35 6.07 -0.96
C ALA A 129 15.11 5.46 -0.29
N HIS A 130 13.94 5.82 -0.81
CA HIS A 130 12.66 5.33 -0.30
C HIS A 130 11.80 4.76 -1.42
N ALA A 131 11.00 3.75 -1.08
CA ALA A 131 9.96 3.20 -1.96
C ALA A 131 8.70 2.90 -1.17
N GLY A 132 7.57 3.44 -1.61
CA GLY A 132 6.26 3.03 -1.13
C GLY A 132 5.85 1.68 -1.72
N PHE A 133 5.12 0.89 -0.93
CA PHE A 133 4.55 -0.36 -1.42
C PHE A 133 3.13 -0.57 -0.91
N ALA A 134 2.36 -1.35 -1.68
CA ALA A 134 1.11 -1.95 -1.28
C ALA A 134 1.00 -3.36 -1.88
N VAL A 135 0.52 -4.31 -1.08
CA VAL A 135 0.37 -5.71 -1.49
C VAL A 135 -0.80 -6.34 -0.79
N GLY A 136 -1.59 -7.13 -1.52
CA GLY A 136 -2.68 -7.84 -0.89
C GLY A 136 -3.30 -8.92 -1.73
N ASP A 137 -4.13 -9.73 -1.06
CA ASP A 137 -4.98 -10.74 -1.67
C ASP A 137 -6.26 -10.08 -2.20
N GLN A 138 -6.46 -10.10 -3.52
CA GLN A 138 -7.67 -9.59 -4.18
C GLN A 138 -8.79 -10.63 -4.31
N THR A 139 -8.64 -11.82 -3.73
CA THR A 139 -9.68 -12.85 -3.81
C THR A 139 -11.03 -12.32 -3.31
N GLY A 140 -12.03 -12.35 -4.19
CA GLY A 140 -13.39 -11.93 -3.89
C GLY A 140 -13.58 -10.42 -3.77
N PHE A 141 -12.68 -9.60 -4.33
CA PHE A 141 -12.87 -8.15 -4.33
C PHE A 141 -14.10 -7.75 -5.16
N VAL A 142 -14.79 -6.70 -4.71
CA VAL A 142 -15.84 -6.02 -5.48
C VAL A 142 -15.69 -4.54 -5.26
N VAL A 143 -15.47 -3.78 -6.34
CA VAL A 143 -15.45 -2.32 -6.26
C VAL A 143 -16.87 -1.83 -5.95
N PRO A 144 -17.05 -0.95 -4.93
CA PRO A 144 -18.38 -0.41 -4.63
C PRO A 144 -18.96 0.41 -5.78
N SER A 145 -20.21 0.14 -6.17
CA SER A 145 -20.91 0.91 -7.20
C SER A 145 -21.50 2.21 -6.65
N THR A 146 -21.67 2.32 -5.34
CA THR A 146 -22.14 3.51 -4.64
C THR A 146 -20.97 4.32 -4.10
N ALA A 147 -21.22 5.59 -3.78
CA ALA A 147 -20.23 6.42 -3.12
C ALA A 147 -19.81 5.76 -1.79
N THR A 148 -18.50 5.63 -1.57
CA THR A 148 -17.93 4.90 -0.43
C THR A 148 -16.74 5.68 0.11
N THR A 149 -16.71 5.93 1.42
CA THR A 149 -15.58 6.60 2.08
C THR A 149 -14.75 5.58 2.83
N TYR A 150 -13.43 5.70 2.72
CA TYR A 150 -12.45 4.84 3.35
C TYR A 150 -11.73 5.62 4.45
N ALA A 151 -11.82 5.14 5.69
CA ALA A 151 -10.92 5.56 6.75
C ALA A 151 -9.51 5.08 6.37
N THR A 152 -8.58 6.00 6.15
CA THR A 152 -7.29 5.71 5.52
C THR A 152 -6.14 6.16 6.40
N ALA A 153 -5.10 5.32 6.48
CA ALA A 153 -3.80 5.67 7.04
C ALA A 153 -2.73 5.60 5.95
N GLY A 154 -1.64 6.33 6.14
CA GLY A 154 -0.51 6.35 5.23
C GLY A 154 0.82 6.52 5.96
N LEU A 155 1.89 6.09 5.30
CA LEU A 155 3.27 6.43 5.65
C LEU A 155 3.81 7.32 4.53
N LEU A 156 4.51 8.39 4.90
CA LEU A 156 5.15 9.34 4.01
C LEU A 156 6.64 9.40 4.33
N ALA A 157 7.48 9.32 3.31
CA ALA A 157 8.90 9.63 3.38
C ALA A 157 9.23 10.71 2.35
N LEU A 158 10.10 11.63 2.73
CA LEU A 158 10.69 12.61 1.82
C LEU A 158 12.09 12.17 1.47
N ASP A 159 12.50 12.41 0.24
CA ASP A 159 13.87 12.12 -0.18
C ASP A 159 14.89 12.87 0.70
N GLY A 160 15.99 12.21 1.02
CA GLY A 160 17.01 12.76 1.93
C GLY A 160 16.61 12.82 3.42
N SER A 161 15.47 12.24 3.83
CA SER A 161 15.02 12.22 5.23
C SER A 161 14.82 10.79 5.75
N ALA A 162 15.58 10.41 6.77
CA ALA A 162 15.36 9.14 7.48
C ALA A 162 14.01 9.04 8.24
N THR A 163 13.27 10.15 8.36
CA THR A 163 12.00 10.21 9.10
C THR A 163 10.83 9.76 8.24
N ILE A 164 10.10 8.76 8.72
CA ILE A 164 8.81 8.34 8.14
C ILE A 164 7.66 8.94 8.96
N THR A 165 6.82 9.71 8.30
CA THR A 165 5.66 10.37 8.90
C THR A 165 4.40 9.53 8.69
N THR A 166 3.61 9.35 9.74
CA THR A 166 2.27 8.78 9.60
C THR A 166 1.27 9.87 9.19
N LEU A 167 0.45 9.58 8.19
CA LEU A 167 -0.68 10.41 7.75
C LEU A 167 -2.00 9.67 7.96
N GLN A 168 -3.09 10.41 8.10
CA GLN A 168 -4.44 9.85 8.22
C GLN A 168 -5.48 10.77 7.58
N GLY A 169 -6.56 10.19 7.07
CA GLY A 169 -7.61 10.96 6.42
C GLY A 169 -8.63 10.07 5.72
N ASP A 170 -9.57 10.72 5.04
CA ASP A 170 -10.59 10.04 4.26
C ASP A 170 -10.23 10.08 2.78
N LEU A 171 -10.38 8.92 2.12
CA LEU A 171 -10.47 8.84 0.66
C LEU A 171 -11.88 8.42 0.29
N THR A 172 -12.50 9.12 -0.66
CA THR A 172 -13.87 8.84 -1.09
C THR A 172 -13.87 8.39 -2.54
N LEU A 173 -14.42 7.19 -2.78
CA LEU A 173 -14.78 6.70 -4.09
C LEU A 173 -16.14 7.31 -4.49
N ALA A 174 -16.19 7.99 -5.62
CA ALA A 174 -17.45 8.45 -6.22
C ALA A 174 -18.27 7.26 -6.75
N ALA A 175 -19.60 7.41 -6.77
CA ALA A 175 -20.49 6.39 -7.33
C ALA A 175 -20.15 6.08 -8.81
N GLY A 176 -20.43 4.85 -9.23
CA GLY A 176 -20.16 4.41 -10.59
C GLY A 176 -18.67 4.33 -10.94
N TYR A 177 -17.79 4.18 -9.95
CA TYR A 177 -16.34 4.04 -10.13
C TYR A 177 -15.65 5.31 -10.66
N GLY A 178 -16.25 6.49 -10.48
CA GLY A 178 -15.77 7.73 -11.11
C GLY A 178 -14.35 8.12 -10.70
N SER A 179 -14.12 8.34 -9.42
CA SER A 179 -12.82 8.77 -8.90
C SER A 179 -12.66 8.43 -7.43
N LEU A 180 -11.43 8.11 -7.02
CA LEU A 180 -11.00 8.02 -5.62
C LEU A 180 -10.23 9.30 -5.27
N THR A 181 -10.78 10.12 -4.38
CA THR A 181 -10.21 11.43 -4.03
C THR A 181 -10.17 11.65 -2.53
N GLY A 182 -9.17 12.37 -2.03
CA GLY A 182 -9.14 12.82 -0.65
C GLY A 182 -7.75 13.28 -0.22
N THR A 183 -7.61 13.56 1.07
CA THR A 183 -6.35 14.07 1.65
C THR A 183 -6.03 13.34 2.94
N LEU A 184 -4.79 12.87 3.07
CA LEU A 184 -4.21 12.33 4.29
C LEU A 184 -3.30 13.39 4.93
N SER A 185 -3.48 13.68 6.20
CA SER A 185 -2.72 14.71 6.91
C SER A 185 -2.07 14.16 8.18
N GLY A 186 -0.92 14.72 8.55
CA GLY A 186 -0.17 14.32 9.75
C GLY A 186 1.14 15.09 9.88
N SER A 187 1.51 15.43 11.11
CA SER A 187 2.77 16.13 11.45
C SER A 187 3.09 17.35 10.58
N GLY A 188 2.08 18.13 10.19
CA GLY A 188 2.24 19.33 9.36
C GLY A 188 2.35 19.08 7.84
N TYR A 189 2.23 17.84 7.38
CA TYR A 189 2.12 17.47 5.97
C TYR A 189 0.68 17.11 5.59
N ALA A 190 0.36 17.29 4.30
CA ALA A 190 -0.88 16.87 3.66
C ALA A 190 -0.58 16.24 2.29
N LEU A 191 -1.02 14.99 2.10
CA LEU A 191 -0.94 14.22 0.87
C LEU A 191 -2.34 14.11 0.25
N GLY A 192 -2.57 14.81 -0.86
CA GLY A 192 -3.77 14.70 -1.68
C GLY A 192 -3.66 13.55 -2.68
N ILE A 193 -4.76 12.82 -2.88
CA ILE A 193 -4.92 11.76 -3.87
C ILE A 193 -6.09 12.12 -4.77
N SER A 194 -5.90 12.00 -6.08
CA SER A 194 -6.95 12.15 -7.09
C SER A 194 -6.74 11.13 -8.21
N ALA A 195 -7.45 10.00 -8.11
CA ALA A 195 -7.29 8.87 -9.01
C ALA A 195 -8.59 8.54 -9.74
N ALA A 196 -8.50 8.19 -11.02
CA ALA A 196 -9.58 7.53 -11.73
C ALA A 196 -9.63 6.06 -11.27
N SER A 197 -10.83 5.54 -11.05
CA SER A 197 -11.03 4.15 -10.63
C SER A 197 -11.61 3.32 -11.77
N SER A 198 -11.38 2.01 -11.73
CA SER A 198 -11.92 1.06 -12.70
C SER A 198 -12.70 -0.04 -11.98
N SER A 199 -13.73 -0.57 -12.64
CA SER A 199 -14.45 -1.76 -12.18
C SER A 199 -13.55 -3.01 -12.12
N THR A 200 -12.37 -2.96 -12.76
CA THR A 200 -11.35 -4.02 -12.70
C THR A 200 -10.55 -4.03 -11.39
N GLY A 201 -10.89 -3.16 -10.42
CA GLY A 201 -10.24 -3.18 -9.10
C GLY A 201 -8.98 -2.35 -9.00
N THR A 202 -8.69 -1.50 -9.98
CA THR A 202 -7.52 -0.61 -10.00
C THR A 202 -7.94 0.84 -9.84
N PHE A 203 -7.04 1.67 -9.33
CA PHE A 203 -7.13 3.12 -9.43
C PHE A 203 -5.76 3.72 -9.76
N SER A 204 -5.75 4.81 -10.52
CA SER A 204 -4.53 5.54 -10.86
C SER A 204 -4.83 7.00 -11.19
N GLY A 205 -3.92 7.89 -10.83
CA GLY A 205 -4.01 9.31 -11.18
C GLY A 205 -2.92 10.12 -10.52
N SER A 206 -3.25 11.29 -10.01
CA SER A 206 -2.29 12.22 -9.44
C SER A 206 -2.23 12.18 -7.92
N SER A 207 -1.12 12.67 -7.38
CA SER A 207 -0.93 12.98 -5.97
C SER A 207 -0.31 14.36 -5.79
N SER A 208 -0.53 14.96 -4.62
CA SER A 208 0.05 16.26 -4.26
C SER A 208 0.50 16.27 -2.81
N LEU A 209 1.73 16.70 -2.55
CA LEU A 209 2.26 16.91 -1.21
C LEU A 209 2.32 18.41 -0.93
N SER A 210 1.91 18.80 0.28
CA SER A 210 2.10 20.15 0.81
C SER A 210 2.36 20.12 2.31
N GLY A 211 2.97 21.19 2.85
CA GLY A 211 3.16 21.39 4.29
C GLY A 211 4.63 21.31 4.73
N ASN A 212 4.96 21.90 5.88
CA ASN A 212 6.34 22.05 6.38
C ASN A 212 7.36 22.56 5.33
N GLY A 213 6.93 23.45 4.43
CA GLY A 213 7.78 23.95 3.34
C GLY A 213 7.97 22.98 2.16
N ALA A 214 7.44 21.76 2.23
CA ALA A 214 7.36 20.84 1.10
C ALA A 214 6.21 21.22 0.18
N SER A 215 6.44 21.09 -1.13
CA SER A 215 5.44 21.21 -2.18
C SER A 215 5.84 20.34 -3.35
N GLY A 216 5.03 19.35 -3.67
CA GLY A 216 5.30 18.43 -4.77
C GLY A 216 4.04 17.88 -5.40
N THR A 217 4.14 17.46 -6.65
CA THR A 217 3.09 16.73 -7.37
C THR A 217 3.66 15.40 -7.86
N GLY A 218 2.78 14.45 -8.09
CA GLY A 218 3.18 13.08 -8.37
C GLY A 218 2.05 12.23 -8.94
N ASN A 219 2.32 10.94 -9.00
CA ASN A 219 1.38 9.93 -9.43
C ASN A 219 0.91 9.09 -8.24
N SER A 220 -0.35 8.70 -8.25
CA SER A 220 -0.92 7.71 -7.33
C SER A 220 -1.42 6.49 -8.07
N SER A 221 -1.28 5.31 -7.47
CA SER A 221 -1.84 4.07 -8.00
C SER A 221 -2.15 3.08 -6.88
N GLY A 222 -3.07 2.15 -7.13
CA GLY A 222 -3.46 1.17 -6.12
C GLY A 222 -4.57 0.25 -6.59
N HIS A 223 -5.09 -0.51 -5.64
CA HIS A 223 -6.14 -1.49 -5.88
C HIS A 223 -7.23 -1.50 -4.80
N PHE A 224 -8.38 -2.02 -5.19
CA PHE A 224 -9.47 -2.41 -4.30
C PHE A 224 -9.31 -3.85 -3.83
N TYR A 225 -9.70 -4.10 -2.59
CA TYR A 225 -9.66 -5.39 -1.94
C TYR A 225 -10.98 -5.64 -1.20
N SER A 226 -11.33 -6.91 -1.00
CA SER A 226 -12.56 -7.31 -0.29
C SER A 226 -13.84 -6.68 -0.90
N SER A 227 -14.96 -6.79 -0.22
CA SER A 227 -16.27 -6.33 -0.73
C SER A 227 -17.21 -5.84 0.38
N GLY A 228 -18.28 -5.13 -0.01
CA GLY A 228 -19.31 -4.69 0.92
C GLY A 228 -18.77 -3.79 2.04
N THR A 229 -19.21 -4.05 3.28
CA THR A 229 -18.80 -3.28 4.47
C THR A 229 -17.34 -3.48 4.86
N THR A 230 -16.66 -4.47 4.28
CA THR A 230 -15.22 -4.70 4.47
C THR A 230 -14.42 -4.29 3.24
N SER A 231 -15.01 -3.57 2.28
CA SER A 231 -14.27 -3.04 1.14
C SER A 231 -13.06 -2.25 1.62
N ALA A 232 -11.92 -2.48 0.98
CA ALA A 232 -10.65 -1.87 1.32
C ALA A 232 -9.92 -1.37 0.09
N ILE A 233 -8.96 -0.49 0.34
CA ILE A 233 -8.04 0.04 -0.66
C ILE A 233 -6.61 -0.03 -0.12
N ALA A 234 -5.65 -0.22 -1.01
CA ALA A 234 -4.24 0.02 -0.72
C ALA A 234 -3.52 0.48 -1.98
N GLY A 235 -2.56 1.39 -1.82
CA GLY A 235 -1.87 2.02 -2.93
C GLY A 235 -0.62 2.78 -2.49
N VAL A 236 -0.03 3.44 -3.48
CA VAL A 236 1.19 4.24 -3.32
C VAL A 236 1.04 5.58 -4.01
N ALA A 237 1.83 6.56 -3.57
CA ALA A 237 2.02 7.84 -4.24
C ALA A 237 3.51 8.13 -4.39
N ASN A 238 3.91 8.64 -5.56
CA ASN A 238 5.30 8.99 -5.86
C ASN A 238 5.40 10.40 -6.44
N GLY A 239 6.19 11.27 -5.81
CA GLY A 239 6.46 12.62 -6.26
C GLY A 239 7.32 12.63 -7.53
N THR A 240 6.87 13.33 -8.55
CA THR A 240 7.57 13.47 -9.84
C THR A 240 8.01 14.90 -10.14
N SER A 241 7.56 15.87 -9.36
CA SER A 241 7.92 17.29 -9.50
C SER A 241 7.85 18.00 -8.15
N GLY A 242 8.76 18.95 -7.91
CA GLY A 242 8.87 19.68 -6.64
C GLY A 242 9.62 18.86 -5.59
N THR A 243 9.13 18.86 -4.34
CA THR A 243 9.67 18.00 -3.28
C THR A 243 9.49 16.53 -3.67
N SER A 244 10.58 15.76 -3.70
CA SER A 244 10.55 14.32 -3.90
C SER A 244 10.00 13.62 -2.66
N TYR A 245 9.01 12.75 -2.86
CA TYR A 245 8.37 11.99 -1.79
C TYR A 245 7.87 10.65 -2.27
N VAL A 246 7.73 9.70 -1.35
CA VAL A 246 6.97 8.47 -1.57
C VAL A 246 6.03 8.24 -0.40
N ALA A 247 4.90 7.61 -0.70
CA ALA A 247 3.96 7.20 0.32
C ALA A 247 3.34 5.85 -0.01
N GLY A 248 3.12 5.04 1.03
CA GLY A 248 2.21 3.89 0.99
C GLY A 248 0.97 4.21 1.82
N PHE A 249 -0.22 3.87 1.33
CA PHE A 249 -1.47 4.13 2.03
C PHE A 249 -2.47 2.97 1.88
N GLY A 250 -3.39 2.88 2.82
CA GLY A 250 -4.48 1.91 2.77
C GLY A 250 -5.60 2.24 3.75
N GLY A 251 -6.79 1.77 3.43
CA GLY A 251 -8.00 2.15 4.14
C GLY A 251 -9.11 1.13 4.01
N VAL A 252 -10.12 1.28 4.86
CA VAL A 252 -11.29 0.40 4.94
C VAL A 252 -12.56 1.25 4.93
N ALA A 253 -13.60 0.74 4.25
CA ALA A 253 -14.87 1.41 4.10
C ALA A 253 -15.52 1.68 5.46
N LYS A 254 -16.10 2.87 5.64
CA LYS A 254 -16.79 3.32 6.85
C LYS A 254 -18.21 3.81 6.59
#